data_AF-A0A965KID3-F1
#
_entry.id   AF-A0A965KID3-F1
#
_cell.length_a   1.000
_cell.length_b   1.000
_cell.length_c   1.000
_cell.angle_alpha   90.00
_cell.angle_beta   90.00
_cell.angle_gamma   90.00
#
_symmetry.space_group_name_H-M   'P 1'
#
loop_
_entity.id
_entity.type
_entity.pdbx_description
1 polymer ?
#
loop_
_entity_poly.entity_id
_entity_poly.type
_entity_poly.pdbx_seq_one_letter_code
_entity_poly.pdbx_strand_id
1 'polypeptide(L)'
;MPLAEDPSSGKPNPFYQPAFGQVVRRQFIGIMAATFGWTLLPSASAQEKKGKGGGKGGKGGGGGDDSSKARGPAFQGEYVLPESLAEFSKLSLIFGRATDKAITASFVPASTLEAFLEIGTAKGKYTRKTTVTPLPAGKATEVVIDGLTPNTEYFYRLHYRKPGAGNYTQRAEARFATQRAPGSSFVFTIQGDSHPERPQASHPDLYARTLVTAAADKPDFHICIGDDFSIERVRTINEANCQTPYLLQRPFLGLVGSVGQVFLMNGNHEQGSLFNFAQKDERHDVAVGVQKARNALYPTVGNEGIYSGPTEPFKEIGPMKTYTSWTWGDALFVLLDNYWHSPALVDSGFGGKNGKGEDKKNRDWWGITIGDAQYHWLKKTLETSKAKHKFVFAHHVLGSGRGGVDEADLYEWGGQGKKGEGTFKEKRPGWELPIHQLMVKHKVSVFFQGHDHLYCQQE
;
A
#
# COMPACT_ATOMS: atom_id res chain seq x y z
N MET A 1 -47.16 3.13 7.63
CA MET A 1 -46.11 2.62 6.74
C MET A 1 -45.42 3.82 6.10
N PRO A 2 -44.22 4.21 6.54
CA PRO A 2 -43.46 5.26 5.87
C PRO A 2 -42.72 4.68 4.66
N LEU A 3 -42.69 5.47 3.58
CA LEU A 3 -42.00 5.18 2.32
C LEU A 3 -40.48 5.16 2.55
N ALA A 4 -39.81 4.14 2.00
CA ALA A 4 -38.36 4.00 2.04
C ALA A 4 -37.66 5.06 1.18
N GLU A 5 -36.61 5.67 1.73
CA GLU A 5 -35.73 6.62 1.03
C GLU A 5 -34.90 5.94 -0.06
N ASP A 6 -34.65 6.70 -1.13
CA ASP A 6 -33.86 6.32 -2.30
C ASP A 6 -32.37 6.12 -1.93
N PRO A 7 -31.80 4.91 -2.10
CA PRO A 7 -30.40 4.63 -1.74
C PRO A 7 -29.35 5.34 -2.61
N SER A 8 -29.76 6.15 -3.61
CA SER A 8 -28.85 6.99 -4.40
C SER A 8 -28.51 8.35 -3.76
N SER A 9 -29.12 8.70 -2.61
CA SER A 9 -28.94 10.01 -1.96
C SER A 9 -27.73 10.12 -1.01
N GLY A 10 -26.70 9.29 -1.17
CA GLY A 10 -25.47 9.38 -0.39
C GLY A 10 -24.84 10.77 -0.49
N LYS A 11 -24.61 11.43 0.65
CA LYS A 11 -23.94 12.74 0.69
C LYS A 11 -22.58 12.65 -0.01
N PRO A 12 -22.17 13.64 -0.83
CA PRO A 12 -20.85 13.65 -1.44
C PRO A 12 -19.75 13.56 -0.39
N ASN A 13 -18.66 12.85 -0.71
CA ASN A 13 -17.48 12.73 0.14
C ASN A 13 -16.98 14.13 0.55
N PRO A 14 -16.95 14.49 1.86
CA PRO A 14 -16.56 15.81 2.32
C PRO A 14 -15.07 16.13 2.11
N PHE A 15 -14.25 15.12 1.75
CA PHE A 15 -12.83 15.26 1.42
C PHE A 15 -12.57 15.36 -0.09
N TYR A 16 -13.60 15.26 -0.94
CA TYR A 16 -13.48 15.44 -2.38
C TYR A 16 -13.63 16.92 -2.75
N GLN A 17 -12.50 17.61 -2.92
CA GLN A 17 -12.44 18.90 -3.61
C GLN A 17 -12.07 18.63 -5.08
N PRO A 18 -12.95 18.91 -6.06
CA PRO A 18 -12.55 18.80 -7.46
C PRO A 18 -11.42 19.80 -7.72
N ALA A 19 -10.25 19.30 -8.15
CA ALA A 19 -9.06 20.10 -8.45
C ALA A 19 -9.23 21.11 -9.60
N PHE A 20 -10.42 21.21 -10.19
CA PHE A 20 -10.80 22.21 -11.18
C PHE A 20 -12.24 22.65 -10.87
N GLY A 21 -12.44 23.96 -10.70
CA GLY A 21 -13.76 24.55 -10.46
C GLY A 21 -14.78 24.10 -11.52
N GLN A 22 -16.05 23.98 -11.12
CA GLN A 22 -17.17 23.54 -11.95
C GLN A 22 -17.13 24.13 -13.36
N VAL A 23 -16.57 23.40 -14.32
CA VAL A 23 -16.79 23.67 -15.73
C VAL A 23 -18.14 23.09 -16.07
N VAL A 24 -19.13 23.96 -16.22
CA VAL A 24 -20.49 23.63 -16.65
C VAL A 24 -20.40 22.79 -17.93
N ARG A 25 -20.91 21.56 -17.83
CA ARG A 25 -20.86 20.45 -18.80
C ARG A 25 -21.49 20.72 -20.18
N ARG A 26 -21.78 21.98 -20.53
CA ARG A 26 -22.49 22.40 -21.76
C ARG A 26 -21.72 23.36 -22.69
N GLN A 27 -20.47 23.73 -22.39
CA GLN A 27 -19.68 24.57 -23.31
C GLN A 27 -18.40 23.91 -23.87
N PHE A 28 -18.15 22.63 -23.57
CA PHE A 28 -16.95 21.93 -24.05
C PHE A 28 -17.06 21.31 -25.47
N ILE A 29 -18.16 21.56 -26.20
CA ILE A 29 -18.32 21.12 -27.60
C ILE A 29 -18.03 22.26 -28.59
N GLY A 30 -17.89 23.52 -28.13
CA GLY A 30 -17.76 24.69 -29.01
C GLY A 30 -16.34 25.15 -29.35
N ILE A 31 -15.29 24.72 -28.64
CA ILE A 31 -13.95 25.33 -28.75
C ILE A 31 -12.90 24.40 -29.40
N MET A 32 -13.20 23.11 -29.63
CA MET A 32 -12.30 22.20 -30.37
C MET A 32 -12.59 22.14 -31.88
N ALA A 33 -13.62 22.85 -32.37
CA ALA A 33 -14.00 22.85 -33.79
C ALA A 33 -13.29 23.93 -34.63
N ALA A 34 -12.39 24.74 -34.05
CA ALA A 34 -11.75 25.87 -34.74
C ALA A 34 -10.26 25.70 -35.05
N THR A 35 -9.60 24.60 -34.65
CA THR A 35 -8.14 24.47 -34.80
C THR A 35 -7.62 23.24 -35.51
N PHE A 36 -8.44 22.23 -35.84
CA PHE A 36 -8.01 21.14 -36.71
C PHE A 36 -9.13 20.74 -37.66
N GLY A 37 -8.94 21.07 -38.95
CA GLY A 37 -9.89 20.75 -40.02
C GLY A 37 -9.98 19.25 -40.22
N TRP A 38 -11.13 18.67 -39.88
CA TRP A 38 -11.56 17.36 -40.36
C TRP A 38 -12.96 17.50 -40.95
N THR A 39 -13.08 17.05 -42.19
CA THR A 39 -14.28 17.07 -43.03
C THR A 39 -15.39 16.22 -42.44
N LEU A 40 -16.57 16.83 -42.28
CA LEU A 40 -17.83 16.16 -41.97
C LEU A 40 -18.34 15.41 -43.20
N LEU A 41 -18.71 14.13 -43.03
CA LEU A 41 -19.67 13.45 -43.89
C LEU A 41 -20.89 13.02 -43.05
N PRO A 42 -22.11 13.07 -43.60
CA PRO A 42 -23.34 13.16 -42.81
C PRO A 42 -23.89 11.79 -42.41
N SER A 43 -24.56 11.81 -41.27
CA SER A 43 -25.48 10.81 -40.76
C SER A 43 -26.54 10.40 -41.79
N ALA A 44 -26.67 9.09 -42.00
CA ALA A 44 -27.82 8.49 -42.68
C ALA A 44 -28.65 7.68 -41.66
N SER A 45 -29.87 8.15 -41.44
CA SER A 45 -30.96 7.43 -40.78
C SER A 45 -31.43 6.24 -41.64
N ALA A 46 -31.70 5.10 -41.03
CA ALA A 46 -32.59 4.06 -41.59
C ALA A 46 -33.29 3.34 -40.42
N GLN A 47 -34.51 3.75 -40.09
CA GLN A 47 -35.79 3.17 -40.54
C GLN A 47 -36.10 1.78 -39.95
N GLU A 48 -37.11 1.80 -39.07
CA GLU A 48 -37.89 0.65 -38.64
C GLU A 48 -38.33 -0.25 -39.82
N LYS A 49 -38.21 -1.56 -39.64
CA LYS A 49 -39.07 -2.54 -40.31
C LYS A 49 -39.76 -3.43 -39.28
N LYS A 50 -41.07 -3.25 -39.15
CA LYS A 50 -42.01 -4.23 -38.59
C LYS A 50 -42.23 -5.37 -39.60
N GLY A 51 -42.17 -6.62 -39.14
CA GLY A 51 -42.50 -7.80 -39.95
C GLY A 51 -42.64 -9.08 -39.12
N LYS A 52 -43.88 -9.34 -38.69
CA LYS A 52 -44.53 -10.55 -38.10
C LYS A 52 -43.82 -11.92 -38.11
N GLY A 53 -43.97 -12.66 -36.99
CA GLY A 53 -44.58 -14.01 -37.03
C GLY A 53 -44.01 -15.10 -36.10
N GLY A 54 -44.71 -15.37 -34.98
CA GLY A 54 -44.76 -16.66 -34.24
C GLY A 54 -43.60 -16.94 -33.24
N GLY A 55 -43.78 -17.27 -31.96
CA GLY A 55 -44.92 -17.65 -31.15
C GLY A 55 -44.60 -18.90 -30.32
N LYS A 56 -44.16 -18.74 -29.04
CA LYS A 56 -44.63 -19.47 -27.82
C LYS A 56 -43.69 -19.33 -26.59
N GLY A 57 -44.23 -18.66 -25.54
CA GLY A 57 -44.08 -18.86 -24.08
C GLY A 57 -42.74 -18.46 -23.42
N GLY A 58 -42.61 -17.43 -22.56
CA GLY A 58 -43.35 -17.12 -21.31
C GLY A 58 -42.70 -17.91 -20.16
N LYS A 59 -41.99 -17.37 -19.15
CA LYS A 59 -42.09 -16.18 -18.26
C LYS A 59 -40.65 -15.66 -17.98
N GLY A 60 -40.32 -14.40 -17.71
CA GLY A 60 -41.06 -13.33 -17.04
C GLY A 60 -40.43 -13.05 -15.66
N GLY A 61 -39.48 -12.11 -15.58
CA GLY A 61 -38.88 -11.60 -14.34
C GLY A 61 -37.76 -10.60 -14.67
N GLY A 62 -38.10 -9.31 -14.70
CA GLY A 62 -37.25 -8.24 -15.22
C GLY A 62 -35.99 -7.98 -14.40
N GLY A 63 -34.83 -8.06 -15.06
CA GLY A 63 -33.61 -7.42 -14.59
C GLY A 63 -33.61 -5.99 -15.11
N GLY A 64 -33.81 -5.02 -14.22
CA GLY A 64 -33.35 -3.67 -14.48
C GLY A 64 -31.84 -3.70 -14.68
N ASP A 65 -31.34 -2.97 -15.67
CA ASP A 65 -29.91 -2.76 -15.87
C ASP A 65 -29.34 -2.12 -14.59
N ASP A 66 -28.74 -2.97 -13.77
CA ASP A 66 -28.05 -2.59 -12.55
C ASP A 66 -26.75 -1.87 -12.93
N SER A 67 -26.83 -0.54 -13.01
CA SER A 67 -25.69 0.33 -13.29
C SER A 67 -24.66 0.36 -12.15
N SER A 68 -24.85 -0.40 -11.06
CA SER A 68 -23.88 -0.55 -9.97
C SER A 68 -22.61 -1.33 -10.38
N LYS A 69 -22.62 -1.99 -11.55
CA LYS A 69 -21.44 -2.68 -12.11
C LYS A 69 -20.63 -1.84 -13.09
N ALA A 70 -20.48 -0.55 -12.83
CA ALA A 70 -19.49 0.25 -13.54
C ALA A 70 -18.07 -0.21 -13.13
N ARG A 71 -17.61 -1.31 -13.73
CA ARG A 71 -16.20 -1.71 -13.68
C ARG A 71 -15.42 -0.63 -14.41
N GLY A 72 -14.38 -0.10 -13.75
CA GLY A 72 -13.42 0.80 -14.40
C GLY A 72 -12.84 0.18 -15.68
N PRO A 73 -12.22 0.98 -16.55
CA PRO A 73 -11.65 0.45 -17.80
C PRO A 73 -10.62 -0.64 -17.48
N ALA A 74 -10.83 -1.83 -18.03
CA ALA A 74 -9.84 -2.90 -18.00
C ALA A 74 -8.74 -2.58 -19.02
N PHE A 75 -7.48 -2.70 -18.62
CA PHE A 75 -6.36 -2.50 -19.53
C PHE A 75 -6.39 -3.56 -20.65
N GLN A 76 -6.32 -3.10 -21.90
CA GLN A 76 -6.19 -3.95 -23.09
C GLN A 76 -4.89 -3.59 -23.81
N GLY A 77 -3.95 -4.53 -23.90
CA GLY A 77 -2.66 -4.34 -24.57
C GLY A 77 -1.53 -5.14 -23.95
N GLU A 78 -0.33 -4.98 -24.52
CA GLU A 78 0.91 -5.43 -23.89
C GLU A 78 1.19 -4.58 -22.64
N TYR A 79 1.62 -5.21 -21.55
CA TYR A 79 1.90 -4.48 -20.32
C TYR A 79 3.17 -3.63 -20.48
N VAL A 80 2.97 -2.33 -20.66
CA VAL A 80 4.04 -1.33 -20.74
C VAL A 80 3.87 -0.35 -19.57
N LEU A 81 4.98 0.01 -18.93
CA LEU A 81 4.94 1.01 -17.87
C LEU A 81 4.54 2.39 -18.44
N PRO A 82 3.69 3.17 -17.73
CA PRO A 82 3.31 4.51 -18.14
C PRO A 82 4.52 5.42 -18.44
N GLU A 83 4.39 6.31 -19.41
CA GLU A 83 5.45 7.28 -19.74
C GLU A 83 5.82 8.17 -18.54
N SER A 84 4.85 8.48 -17.66
CA SER A 84 5.08 9.22 -16.41
C SER A 84 6.06 8.53 -15.46
N LEU A 85 6.33 7.24 -15.65
CA LEU A 85 7.31 6.48 -14.89
C LEU A 85 8.70 6.42 -15.56
N ALA A 86 8.86 6.92 -16.78
CA ALA A 86 10.07 6.70 -17.59
C ALA A 86 11.36 7.13 -16.87
N GLU A 87 11.34 8.26 -16.15
CA GLU A 87 12.50 8.66 -15.33
C GLU A 87 12.70 7.67 -14.18
N PHE A 88 11.65 7.39 -13.40
CA PHE A 88 11.70 6.51 -12.22
C PHE A 88 12.10 5.07 -12.56
N SER A 89 11.77 4.58 -13.75
CA SER A 89 12.19 3.29 -14.28
C SER A 89 13.69 3.25 -14.61
N LYS A 90 14.31 4.37 -14.98
CA LYS A 90 15.77 4.45 -15.18
C LYS A 90 16.52 4.42 -13.85
N LEU A 91 16.02 5.15 -12.86
CA LEU A 91 16.58 5.23 -11.52
C LEU A 91 15.47 5.50 -10.48
N SER A 92 15.04 4.48 -9.76
CA SER A 92 14.08 4.68 -8.68
C SER A 92 14.82 5.22 -7.45
N LEU A 93 14.26 6.25 -6.81
CA LEU A 93 14.69 6.78 -5.51
C LEU A 93 13.48 6.78 -4.59
N ILE A 94 13.61 6.11 -3.44
CA ILE A 94 12.59 6.08 -2.38
C ILE A 94 13.26 6.42 -1.07
N PHE A 95 12.65 7.32 -0.30
CA PHE A 95 13.10 7.61 1.06
C PHE A 95 12.42 6.72 2.10
N GLY A 96 13.12 6.46 3.19
CA GLY A 96 12.60 5.79 4.38
C GLY A 96 13.51 6.00 5.59
N ARG A 97 13.11 5.45 6.74
CA ARG A 97 13.87 5.48 7.99
C ARG A 97 14.30 6.88 8.43
N ALA A 98 13.47 7.90 8.20
CA ALA A 98 13.75 9.22 8.72
C ALA A 98 13.73 9.21 10.25
N THR A 99 14.66 9.92 10.85
CA THR A 99 14.67 10.25 12.27
C THR A 99 14.57 11.77 12.41
N ASP A 100 14.83 12.28 13.61
CA ASP A 100 15.02 13.71 13.84
C ASP A 100 16.27 14.26 13.11
N LYS A 101 17.28 13.43 12.83
CA LYS A 101 18.60 13.88 12.34
C LYS A 101 19.09 13.18 11.07
N ALA A 102 18.36 12.20 10.57
CA ALA A 102 18.78 11.46 9.38
C ALA A 102 17.59 11.01 8.53
N ILE A 103 17.87 10.64 7.28
CA ILE A 103 16.94 9.91 6.41
C ILE A 103 17.74 9.00 5.46
N THR A 104 17.18 7.89 5.03
CA THR A 104 17.84 6.99 4.07
C THR A 104 17.25 7.15 2.67
N ALA A 105 18.11 7.45 1.70
CA ALA A 105 17.83 7.35 0.28
C ALA A 105 18.10 5.93 -0.23
N SER A 106 17.10 5.24 -0.77
CA SER A 106 17.25 3.93 -1.40
C SER A 106 17.15 4.06 -2.92
N PHE A 107 18.24 3.79 -3.62
CA PHE A 107 18.36 3.85 -5.07
C PHE A 107 18.27 2.47 -5.70
N VAL A 108 17.54 2.32 -6.81
CA VAL A 108 17.56 1.11 -7.66
C VAL A 108 17.66 1.56 -9.13
N PRO A 109 18.81 1.38 -9.80
CA PRO A 109 18.97 1.78 -11.19
C PRO A 109 18.71 0.64 -12.18
N ALA A 110 18.18 0.93 -13.38
CA ALA A 110 17.99 -0.09 -14.42
C ALA A 110 19.32 -0.50 -15.13
N SER A 111 20.34 0.34 -15.04
CA SER A 111 21.69 0.10 -15.56
C SER A 111 22.73 0.58 -14.55
N THR A 112 24.00 0.24 -14.69
CA THR A 112 25.02 0.80 -13.80
C THR A 112 25.09 2.32 -13.95
N LEU A 113 24.94 3.03 -12.84
CA LEU A 113 24.94 4.49 -12.75
C LEU A 113 25.83 4.94 -11.58
N GLU A 114 26.04 6.24 -11.47
CA GLU A 114 26.48 6.90 -10.25
C GLU A 114 25.60 8.13 -10.01
N ALA A 115 25.35 8.46 -8.74
CA ALA A 115 24.44 9.55 -8.39
C ALA A 115 24.85 10.29 -7.13
N PHE A 116 24.37 11.52 -6.99
CA PHE A 116 24.42 12.29 -5.74
C PHE A 116 23.16 13.14 -5.59
N LEU A 117 22.92 13.63 -4.38
CA LEU A 117 21.84 14.55 -4.04
C LEU A 117 22.42 15.91 -3.67
N GLU A 118 21.82 16.98 -4.20
CA GLU A 118 21.97 18.33 -3.65
C GLU A 118 20.79 18.58 -2.69
N ILE A 119 21.05 19.13 -1.50
CA ILE A 119 20.06 19.23 -0.41
C ILE A 119 20.16 20.61 0.26
N GLY A 120 19.02 21.19 0.62
CA GLY A 120 18.93 22.41 1.42
C GLY A 120 17.55 22.60 2.04
N THR A 121 17.40 23.64 2.86
CA THR A 121 16.14 23.93 3.60
C THR A 121 15.27 24.98 2.92
N ALA A 122 15.67 25.48 1.75
CA ALA A 122 14.91 26.44 0.95
C ALA A 122 14.88 25.99 -0.52
N LYS A 123 13.72 26.15 -1.15
CA LYS A 123 13.52 25.83 -2.57
C LYS A 123 14.55 26.52 -3.45
N GLY A 124 15.13 25.77 -4.38
CA GLY A 124 16.17 26.23 -5.31
C GLY A 124 17.51 26.57 -4.66
N LYS A 125 17.69 26.34 -3.35
CA LYS A 125 18.93 26.64 -2.61
C LYS A 125 19.45 25.40 -1.90
N TYR A 126 20.47 24.78 -2.48
CA TYR A 126 21.08 23.56 -1.95
C TYR A 126 22.47 23.87 -1.37
N THR A 127 22.59 23.72 -0.05
CA THR A 127 23.80 24.07 0.70
C THR A 127 24.72 22.88 0.95
N ARG A 128 24.24 21.65 0.70
CA ARG A 128 25.00 20.41 0.86
C ARG A 128 24.86 19.53 -0.38
N LYS A 129 25.92 18.77 -0.67
CA LYS A 129 25.90 17.64 -1.62
C LYS A 129 26.26 16.36 -0.89
N THR A 130 25.61 15.26 -1.23
CA THR A 130 26.09 13.93 -0.84
C THR A 130 27.31 13.55 -1.68
N THR A 131 28.08 12.57 -1.21
CA THR A 131 29.11 11.93 -2.03
C THR A 131 28.49 11.27 -3.26
N VAL A 132 29.21 11.29 -4.39
CA VAL A 132 28.84 10.50 -5.57
C VAL A 132 28.90 9.01 -5.21
N THR A 133 27.76 8.35 -5.29
CA THR A 133 27.60 6.94 -4.92
C THR A 133 27.50 6.08 -6.18
N PRO A 134 28.33 5.04 -6.33
CA PRO A 134 28.17 4.05 -7.39
C PRO A 134 26.89 3.23 -7.18
N LEU A 135 26.10 3.05 -8.24
CA LEU A 135 24.83 2.35 -8.21
C LEU A 135 24.86 1.16 -9.18
N PRO A 136 25.00 -0.09 -8.69
CA PRO A 136 24.99 -1.28 -9.54
C PRO A 136 23.62 -1.53 -10.17
N ALA A 137 23.59 -1.95 -11.44
CA ALA A 137 22.36 -2.28 -12.15
C ALA A 137 21.47 -3.29 -11.37
N GLY A 138 20.19 -2.98 -11.23
CA GLY A 138 19.16 -3.84 -10.65
C GLY A 138 19.28 -4.07 -9.14
N LYS A 139 20.27 -3.48 -8.46
CA LYS A 139 20.48 -3.66 -7.02
C LYS A 139 20.16 -2.39 -6.25
N ALA A 140 19.56 -2.55 -5.08
CA ALA A 140 19.37 -1.43 -4.18
C ALA A 140 20.70 -0.95 -3.60
N THR A 141 20.88 0.36 -3.51
CA THR A 141 21.96 1.00 -2.77
C THR A 141 21.34 2.02 -1.83
N GLU A 142 21.60 1.86 -0.53
CA GLU A 142 21.06 2.73 0.50
C GLU A 142 22.14 3.71 0.98
N VAL A 143 21.79 5.00 1.04
CA VAL A 143 22.66 6.07 1.51
C VAL A 143 21.97 6.79 2.66
N VAL A 144 22.58 6.77 3.84
CA VAL A 144 22.11 7.56 4.99
C VAL A 144 22.56 9.00 4.82
N ILE A 145 21.61 9.92 4.88
CA ILE A 145 21.82 11.36 4.89
C ILE A 145 21.62 11.81 6.33
N ASP A 146 22.72 11.98 7.04
CA ASP A 146 22.78 12.35 8.46
C ASP A 146 22.94 13.87 8.67
N GLY A 147 23.13 14.33 9.91
CA GLY A 147 23.40 15.73 10.21
C GLY A 147 22.25 16.68 9.82
N LEU A 148 21.03 16.16 9.72
CA LEU A 148 19.84 16.94 9.44
C LEU A 148 19.34 17.61 10.73
N THR A 149 18.60 18.69 10.55
CA THR A 149 17.94 19.42 11.63
C THR A 149 16.58 18.77 11.93
N PRO A 150 16.24 18.54 13.21
CA PRO A 150 14.92 18.06 13.61
C PRO A 150 13.77 18.94 13.11
N ASN A 151 12.58 18.35 12.92
CA ASN A 151 11.36 19.05 12.54
C ASN A 151 11.51 19.99 11.32
N THR A 152 12.27 19.55 10.31
CA THR A 152 12.68 20.39 9.18
C THR A 152 12.28 19.75 7.86
N GLU A 153 11.71 20.57 6.97
CA GLU A 153 11.52 20.19 5.58
C GLU A 153 12.78 20.52 4.77
N TYR A 154 13.21 19.56 3.95
CA TYR A 154 14.35 19.68 3.06
C TYR A 154 13.91 19.56 1.61
N PHE A 155 14.52 20.36 0.75
CA PHE A 155 14.40 20.28 -0.71
C PHE A 155 15.66 19.65 -1.27
N TYR A 156 15.50 18.83 -2.31
CA TYR A 156 16.63 18.16 -2.94
C TYR A 156 16.48 18.03 -4.45
N ARG A 157 17.60 17.83 -5.14
CA ARG A 157 17.65 17.37 -6.53
C ARG A 157 18.55 16.16 -6.66
N LEU A 158 18.09 15.17 -7.42
CA LEU A 158 18.86 14.00 -7.80
C LEU A 158 19.64 14.27 -9.08
N HIS A 159 20.95 14.02 -9.03
CA HIS A 159 21.85 14.04 -10.18
C HIS A 159 22.40 12.65 -10.41
N TYR A 160 22.31 12.13 -11.64
CA TYR A 160 22.86 10.81 -11.97
C TYR A 160 23.45 10.77 -13.38
N ARG A 161 24.38 9.83 -13.62
CA ARG A 161 24.96 9.57 -14.94
C ARG A 161 25.50 8.15 -15.04
N LYS A 162 25.89 7.72 -16.24
CA LYS A 162 26.74 6.53 -16.39
C LYS A 162 28.15 6.85 -15.85
N PRO A 163 28.83 5.90 -15.19
CA PRO A 163 30.20 6.13 -14.73
C PRO A 163 31.10 6.61 -15.88
N GLY A 164 31.88 7.66 -15.64
CA GLY A 164 32.78 8.27 -16.64
C GLY A 164 32.10 9.18 -17.68
N ALA A 165 30.78 9.31 -17.69
CA ALA A 165 30.12 10.29 -18.56
C ALA A 165 30.39 11.72 -18.08
N GLY A 166 30.47 12.70 -18.99
CA GLY A 166 30.76 14.10 -18.63
C GLY A 166 29.64 14.74 -17.80
N ASN A 167 28.41 14.74 -18.33
CA ASN A 167 27.28 15.48 -17.76
C ASN A 167 26.36 14.61 -16.90
N TYR A 168 25.85 15.18 -15.81
CA TYR A 168 24.77 14.60 -15.01
C TYR A 168 23.40 14.91 -15.62
N THR A 169 22.51 13.92 -15.58
CA THR A 169 21.07 14.15 -15.70
C THR A 169 20.55 14.62 -14.35
N GLN A 170 19.85 15.75 -14.34
CA GLN A 170 19.26 16.32 -13.14
C GLN A 170 17.74 16.12 -13.15
N ARG A 171 17.19 15.59 -12.07
CA ARG A 171 15.73 15.55 -11.86
C ARG A 171 15.17 16.87 -11.33
N ALA A 172 13.86 17.02 -11.48
CA ALA A 172 13.11 18.08 -10.82
C ALA A 172 13.36 18.10 -9.30
N GLU A 173 13.22 19.28 -8.70
CA GLU A 173 13.27 19.42 -7.24
C GLU A 173 12.13 18.64 -6.59
N ALA A 174 12.45 17.94 -5.52
CA ALA A 174 11.48 17.29 -4.64
C ALA A 174 11.84 17.57 -3.18
N ARG A 175 11.22 16.86 -2.23
CA ARG A 175 11.38 17.14 -0.81
C ARG A 175 11.33 15.91 0.08
N PHE A 176 11.74 16.06 1.32
CA PHE A 176 11.47 15.13 2.41
C PHE A 176 11.45 15.91 3.74
N ALA A 177 11.06 15.26 4.84
CA ALA A 177 11.06 15.86 6.16
C ALA A 177 11.75 14.95 7.18
N THR A 178 12.43 15.56 8.16
CA THR A 178 12.82 14.88 9.40
C THR A 178 11.62 14.79 10.35
N GLN A 179 11.77 14.00 11.42
CA GLN A 179 10.71 13.79 12.41
C GLN A 179 10.08 15.10 12.89
N ARG A 180 8.76 15.17 12.77
CA ARG A 180 7.96 16.31 13.24
C ARG A 180 7.90 16.30 14.76
N ALA A 181 8.16 17.45 15.36
CA ALA A 181 8.04 17.63 16.81
C ALA A 181 6.56 17.66 17.24
N PRO A 182 6.23 17.30 18.49
CA PRO A 182 4.88 17.48 19.03
C PRO A 182 4.32 18.88 18.79
N GLY A 183 3.04 18.96 18.42
CA GLY A 183 2.36 20.19 17.98
C GLY A 183 2.55 20.58 16.51
N SER A 184 3.48 19.96 15.77
CA SER A 184 3.63 20.20 14.33
C SER A 184 2.52 19.50 13.52
N SER A 185 2.04 20.17 12.48
CA SER A 185 1.18 19.55 11.47
C SER A 185 1.99 18.65 10.52
N PHE A 186 1.35 17.60 10.02
CA PHE A 186 1.91 16.70 9.03
C PHE A 186 0.79 16.14 8.15
N VAL A 187 1.17 15.58 7.00
CA VAL A 187 0.28 14.85 6.09
C VAL A 187 0.83 13.43 5.95
N PHE A 188 -0.04 12.44 5.95
CA PHE A 188 0.30 11.09 5.48
C PHE A 188 -0.76 10.63 4.49
N THR A 189 -0.36 9.75 3.58
CA THR A 189 -1.26 9.11 2.62
C THR A 189 -1.17 7.60 2.78
N ILE A 190 -2.21 6.89 2.38
CA ILE A 190 -2.29 5.44 2.48
C ILE A 190 -2.78 4.85 1.17
N GLN A 191 -2.32 3.63 0.86
CA GLN A 191 -2.89 2.77 -0.17
C GLN A 191 -2.85 1.32 0.31
N GLY A 192 -3.62 0.45 -0.32
CA GLY A 192 -3.48 -1.00 -0.24
C GLY A 192 -3.94 -1.64 -1.53
N ASP A 193 -3.60 -2.91 -1.72
CA ASP A 193 -4.18 -3.76 -2.76
C ASP A 193 -3.90 -3.26 -4.20
N SER A 194 -2.76 -2.59 -4.41
CA SER A 194 -2.48 -1.92 -5.68
C SER A 194 -2.20 -2.86 -6.85
N HIS A 195 -1.74 -4.09 -6.61
CA HIS A 195 -1.63 -5.17 -7.60
C HIS A 195 -1.16 -4.77 -9.02
N PRO A 196 -0.04 -4.04 -9.20
CA PRO A 196 0.40 -3.58 -10.52
C PRO A 196 0.69 -4.74 -11.51
N GLU A 197 0.95 -5.95 -11.01
CA GLU A 197 1.10 -7.18 -11.81
C GLU A 197 -0.21 -7.71 -12.41
N ARG A 198 -1.36 -7.12 -12.06
CA ARG A 198 -2.69 -7.46 -12.56
C ARG A 198 -3.28 -6.29 -13.36
N PRO A 199 -2.81 -6.00 -14.58
CA PRO A 199 -3.29 -4.85 -15.36
C PRO A 199 -4.80 -4.81 -15.62
N GLN A 200 -5.47 -5.97 -15.60
CA GLN A 200 -6.92 -6.06 -15.75
C GLN A 200 -7.70 -5.57 -14.52
N ALA A 201 -7.05 -5.53 -13.35
CA ALA A 201 -7.61 -5.09 -12.07
C ALA A 201 -6.96 -3.79 -11.56
N SER A 202 -5.72 -3.51 -11.96
CA SER A 202 -4.96 -2.31 -11.65
C SER A 202 -4.41 -1.70 -12.93
N HIS A 203 -5.17 -0.76 -13.51
CA HIS A 203 -4.76 -0.11 -14.75
C HIS A 203 -3.52 0.76 -14.48
N PRO A 204 -2.39 0.54 -15.18
CA PRO A 204 -1.10 1.15 -14.82
C PRO A 204 -1.13 2.69 -14.86
N ASP A 205 -1.74 3.30 -15.88
CA ASP A 205 -1.87 4.77 -15.93
C ASP A 205 -2.74 5.35 -14.81
N LEU A 206 -3.81 4.64 -14.42
CA LEU A 206 -4.66 5.08 -13.30
C LEU A 206 -3.90 4.96 -11.98
N TYR A 207 -3.15 3.87 -11.79
CA TYR A 207 -2.33 3.70 -10.60
C TYR A 207 -1.24 4.78 -10.50
N ALA A 208 -0.52 5.05 -11.59
CA ALA A 208 0.45 6.15 -11.64
C ALA A 208 -0.20 7.50 -11.33
N ARG A 209 -1.40 7.77 -11.87
CA ARG A 209 -2.16 9.00 -11.56
C ARG A 209 -2.57 9.09 -10.09
N THR A 210 -2.98 7.97 -9.47
CA THR A 210 -3.28 7.91 -8.03
C THR A 210 -2.07 8.31 -7.21
N LEU A 211 -0.89 7.77 -7.53
CA LEU A 211 0.35 8.09 -6.80
C LEU A 211 0.83 9.53 -7.04
N VAL A 212 0.67 10.08 -8.25
CA VAL A 212 0.92 11.52 -8.52
C VAL A 212 -0.02 12.39 -7.68
N THR A 213 -1.28 11.98 -7.53
CA THR A 213 -2.26 12.70 -6.71
C THR A 213 -1.85 12.66 -5.24
N ALA A 214 -1.50 11.50 -4.71
CA ALA A 214 -0.98 11.36 -3.34
C ALA A 214 0.30 12.18 -3.12
N ALA A 215 1.20 12.24 -4.11
CA ALA A 215 2.43 13.03 -4.04
C ALA A 215 2.14 14.55 -4.00
N ALA A 216 1.08 15.01 -4.68
CA ALA A 216 0.71 16.42 -4.73
C ALA A 216 0.29 16.98 -3.35
N ASP A 217 -0.26 16.13 -2.48
CA ASP A 217 -0.60 16.48 -1.09
C ASP A 217 0.63 16.67 -0.19
N LYS A 218 1.84 16.37 -0.71
CA LYS A 218 3.11 16.48 0.02
C LYS A 218 3.04 15.72 1.36
N PRO A 219 2.87 14.38 1.32
CA PRO A 219 2.86 13.56 2.52
C PRO A 219 4.25 13.43 3.13
N ASP A 220 4.40 13.62 4.44
CA ASP A 220 5.65 13.28 5.14
C ASP A 220 5.98 11.78 4.97
N PHE A 221 4.94 10.94 4.87
CA PHE A 221 5.06 9.54 4.47
C PHE A 221 3.80 8.96 3.82
N HIS A 222 4.00 7.93 3.02
CA HIS A 222 3.02 7.11 2.33
C HIS A 222 3.09 5.68 2.87
N ILE A 223 1.94 5.09 3.25
CA ILE A 223 1.86 3.76 3.85
C ILE A 223 1.14 2.80 2.89
N CYS A 224 1.86 1.78 2.46
CA CYS A 224 1.34 0.62 1.72
C CYS A 224 0.84 -0.40 2.75
N ILE A 225 -0.48 -0.59 2.87
CA ILE A 225 -1.14 -1.41 3.91
C ILE A 225 -1.34 -2.88 3.50
N GLY A 226 -0.62 -3.36 2.48
CA GLY A 226 -0.54 -4.76 2.09
C GLY A 226 -1.16 -5.05 0.72
N ASP A 227 -0.84 -6.22 0.14
CA ASP A 227 -1.26 -6.65 -1.20
C ASP A 227 -0.77 -5.74 -2.34
N ASP A 228 0.36 -5.09 -2.12
CA ASP A 228 1.01 -4.18 -3.07
C ASP A 228 2.10 -4.86 -3.93
N PHE A 229 2.56 -6.05 -3.53
CA PHE A 229 3.72 -6.78 -4.08
C PHE A 229 3.39 -8.26 -4.32
N SER A 230 2.23 -8.56 -4.90
CA SER A 230 1.75 -9.94 -5.05
C SER A 230 2.71 -10.86 -5.82
N ILE A 231 2.92 -12.06 -5.28
CA ILE A 231 3.77 -13.09 -5.91
C ILE A 231 3.03 -13.93 -6.97
N GLU A 232 1.71 -13.78 -7.13
CA GLU A 232 0.87 -14.74 -7.88
C GLU A 232 1.18 -14.88 -9.38
N ARG A 233 1.79 -13.85 -9.98
CA ARG A 233 2.21 -13.88 -11.39
C ARG A 233 3.57 -14.56 -11.58
N VAL A 234 4.33 -14.80 -10.51
CA VAL A 234 5.59 -15.52 -10.58
C VAL A 234 5.34 -17.01 -10.81
N ARG A 235 5.96 -17.58 -11.86
CA ARG A 235 5.75 -18.97 -12.30
C ARG A 235 6.82 -19.93 -11.82
N THR A 236 8.05 -19.44 -11.71
CA THR A 236 9.20 -20.22 -11.24
C THR A 236 9.70 -19.56 -9.98
N ILE A 237 9.60 -20.26 -8.85
CA ILE A 237 10.04 -19.73 -7.57
C ILE A 237 11.55 -19.85 -7.45
N ASN A 238 12.20 -18.71 -7.27
CA ASN A 238 13.61 -18.55 -6.91
C ASN A 238 13.81 -17.11 -6.40
N GLU A 239 14.95 -16.83 -5.80
CA GLU A 239 15.26 -15.53 -5.20
C GLU A 239 15.08 -14.35 -6.19
N ALA A 240 15.61 -14.47 -7.41
CA ALA A 240 15.52 -13.41 -8.41
C ALA A 240 14.07 -13.14 -8.86
N ASN A 241 13.29 -14.20 -9.06
CA ASN A 241 11.89 -14.07 -9.48
C ASN A 241 11.00 -13.53 -8.34
N CYS A 242 11.28 -13.88 -7.09
CA CYS A 242 10.59 -13.29 -5.92
C CYS A 242 10.81 -11.78 -5.78
N GLN A 243 11.89 -11.23 -6.35
CA GLN A 243 12.12 -9.78 -6.40
C GLN A 243 11.29 -9.06 -7.46
N THR A 244 10.70 -9.78 -8.42
CA THR A 244 10.03 -9.17 -9.58
C THR A 244 8.87 -8.24 -9.20
N PRO A 245 7.92 -8.63 -8.31
CA PRO A 245 6.84 -7.72 -7.89
C PRO A 245 7.36 -6.46 -7.17
N TYR A 246 8.41 -6.61 -6.35
CA TYR A 246 9.05 -5.51 -5.64
C TYR A 246 9.73 -4.52 -6.59
N LEU A 247 10.46 -5.02 -7.60
CA LEU A 247 11.08 -4.21 -8.66
C LEU A 247 10.03 -3.53 -9.55
N LEU A 248 8.91 -4.20 -9.83
CA LEU A 248 7.80 -3.62 -10.59
C LEU A 248 7.21 -2.39 -9.88
N GLN A 249 7.09 -2.42 -8.56
CA GLN A 249 6.58 -1.30 -7.75
C GLN A 249 7.57 -0.14 -7.62
N ARG A 250 8.88 -0.38 -7.71
CA ARG A 250 9.91 0.67 -7.51
C ARG A 250 9.69 1.95 -8.32
N PRO A 251 9.35 1.91 -9.62
CA PRO A 251 9.05 3.13 -10.37
C PRO A 251 7.75 3.81 -9.92
N PHE A 252 6.69 3.05 -9.66
CA PHE A 252 5.41 3.57 -9.17
C PHE A 252 5.59 4.28 -7.82
N LEU A 253 6.07 3.55 -6.81
CA LEU A 253 6.32 4.11 -5.47
C LEU A 253 7.42 5.17 -5.48
N GLY A 254 8.24 5.27 -6.53
CA GLY A 254 9.16 6.39 -6.75
C GLY A 254 8.45 7.74 -6.93
N LEU A 255 7.22 7.76 -7.47
CA LEU A 255 6.44 8.99 -7.62
C LEU A 255 6.19 9.66 -6.27
N VAL A 256 5.61 8.92 -5.31
CA VAL A 256 5.32 9.42 -3.97
C VAL A 256 6.55 9.35 -3.04
N GLY A 257 7.39 8.34 -3.22
CA GLY A 257 8.64 8.13 -2.46
C GLY A 257 9.71 9.18 -2.72
N SER A 258 9.55 9.99 -3.77
CA SER A 258 10.38 11.16 -4.03
C SER A 258 10.01 12.38 -3.19
N VAL A 259 8.79 12.43 -2.62
CA VAL A 259 8.28 13.56 -1.83
C VAL A 259 7.96 13.21 -0.37
N GLY A 260 7.86 11.93 -0.04
CA GLY A 260 7.57 11.40 1.28
C GLY A 260 8.24 10.05 1.49
N GLN A 261 8.37 9.62 2.74
CA GLN A 261 8.90 8.28 3.03
C GLN A 261 7.89 7.20 2.65
N VAL A 262 8.34 5.99 2.32
CA VAL A 262 7.45 4.85 2.04
C VAL A 262 7.55 3.79 3.13
N PHE A 263 6.41 3.44 3.72
CA PHE A 263 6.27 2.34 4.68
C PHE A 263 5.53 1.18 4.04
N LEU A 264 5.98 -0.04 4.34
CA LEU A 264 5.41 -1.26 3.77
C LEU A 264 4.85 -2.16 4.86
N MET A 265 3.64 -2.64 4.66
CA MET A 265 3.03 -3.74 5.40
C MET A 265 2.91 -4.96 4.48
N ASN A 266 2.91 -6.16 5.07
CA ASN A 266 2.54 -7.36 4.34
C ASN A 266 1.02 -7.45 4.28
N GLY A 267 0.51 -7.90 3.14
CA GLY A 267 -0.80 -8.49 2.96
C GLY A 267 -0.68 -9.98 2.64
N ASN A 268 -1.81 -10.63 2.36
CA ASN A 268 -1.83 -12.07 2.11
C ASN A 268 -1.27 -12.44 0.73
N HIS A 269 -1.34 -11.54 -0.24
CA HIS A 269 -0.82 -11.75 -1.59
C HIS A 269 0.70 -11.64 -1.69
N GLU A 270 1.39 -11.02 -0.72
CA GLU A 270 2.85 -11.12 -0.60
C GLU A 270 3.32 -12.54 -0.28
N GLN A 271 2.50 -13.35 0.39
CA GLN A 271 2.79 -14.74 0.79
C GLN A 271 3.98 -14.92 1.75
N GLY A 272 4.53 -13.83 2.30
CA GLY A 272 5.49 -13.86 3.40
C GLY A 272 4.78 -14.17 4.73
N SER A 273 4.75 -15.44 5.12
CA SER A 273 4.08 -15.89 6.35
C SER A 273 4.84 -17.03 7.03
N LEU A 274 4.61 -17.18 8.34
CA LEU A 274 5.19 -18.28 9.11
C LEU A 274 4.62 -19.64 8.67
N PHE A 275 3.32 -19.71 8.34
CA PHE A 275 2.72 -20.93 7.79
C PHE A 275 3.44 -21.40 6.51
N ASN A 276 3.67 -20.50 5.55
CA ASN A 276 4.37 -20.84 4.30
C ASN A 276 5.83 -21.20 4.56
N PHE A 277 6.51 -20.47 5.45
CA PHE A 277 7.88 -20.77 5.87
C PHE A 277 8.01 -22.19 6.47
N ALA A 278 7.01 -22.67 7.20
CA ALA A 278 7.05 -24.00 7.81
C ALA A 278 6.80 -25.17 6.83
N GLN A 279 6.47 -24.91 5.57
CA GLN A 279 6.21 -25.95 4.57
C GLN A 279 7.52 -26.56 4.05
N LYS A 280 7.42 -27.72 3.39
CA LYS A 280 8.57 -28.45 2.80
C LYS A 280 8.59 -28.41 1.27
N ASP A 281 7.81 -27.51 0.68
CA ASP A 281 7.67 -27.30 -0.76
C ASP A 281 7.92 -25.83 -1.12
N GLU A 282 7.60 -25.44 -2.37
CA GLU A 282 7.85 -24.09 -2.91
C GLU A 282 7.28 -22.94 -2.06
N ARG A 283 6.32 -23.20 -1.15
CA ARG A 283 5.81 -22.19 -0.23
C ARG A 283 6.89 -21.68 0.73
N HIS A 284 7.82 -22.53 1.14
CA HIS A 284 8.96 -22.11 1.97
C HIS A 284 9.84 -21.11 1.21
N ASP A 285 10.21 -21.45 -0.03
CA ASP A 285 11.04 -20.60 -0.88
C ASP A 285 10.37 -19.26 -1.20
N VAL A 286 9.04 -19.26 -1.38
CA VAL A 286 8.27 -18.01 -1.51
C VAL A 286 8.39 -17.16 -0.25
N ALA A 287 8.08 -17.71 0.93
CA ALA A 287 8.10 -16.96 2.18
C ALA A 287 9.48 -16.33 2.45
N VAL A 288 10.55 -17.10 2.25
CA VAL A 288 11.93 -16.60 2.39
C VAL A 288 12.25 -15.57 1.31
N GLY A 289 11.93 -15.84 0.05
CA GLY A 289 12.27 -15.00 -1.09
C GLY A 289 11.61 -13.63 -1.07
N VAL A 290 10.32 -13.56 -0.75
CA VAL A 290 9.57 -12.29 -0.71
C VAL A 290 10.01 -11.40 0.45
N GLN A 291 10.27 -11.98 1.63
CA GLN A 291 10.75 -11.20 2.76
C GLN A 291 12.19 -10.70 2.54
N LYS A 292 13.06 -11.49 1.91
CA LYS A 292 14.38 -11.03 1.46
C LYS A 292 14.27 -9.92 0.42
N ALA A 293 13.38 -10.05 -0.57
CA ALA A 293 13.16 -9.02 -1.57
C ALA A 293 12.69 -7.70 -0.94
N ARG A 294 11.73 -7.75 -0.02
CA ARG A 294 11.25 -6.60 0.76
C ARG A 294 12.40 -5.92 1.52
N ASN A 295 13.20 -6.70 2.24
CA ASN A 295 14.33 -6.20 3.02
C ASN A 295 15.45 -5.60 2.16
N ALA A 296 15.69 -6.18 0.97
CA ALA A 296 16.75 -5.74 0.08
C ALA A 296 16.37 -4.52 -0.76
N LEU A 297 15.13 -4.40 -1.20
CA LEU A 297 14.72 -3.42 -2.22
C LEU A 297 14.07 -2.15 -1.67
N TYR A 298 13.73 -2.13 -0.38
CA TYR A 298 13.06 -0.99 0.26
C TYR A 298 13.71 -0.62 1.59
N PRO A 299 13.78 0.68 1.93
CA PRO A 299 14.32 1.16 3.19
C PRO A 299 13.34 0.92 4.34
N THR A 300 13.07 -0.35 4.64
CA THR A 300 12.14 -0.79 5.68
C THR A 300 12.68 -0.49 7.07
N VAL A 301 11.78 -0.14 7.98
CA VAL A 301 12.10 0.26 9.35
C VAL A 301 12.25 -0.97 10.25
N GLY A 302 13.34 -1.04 11.01
CA GLY A 302 13.53 -2.02 12.07
C GLY A 302 13.31 -1.42 13.46
N ASN A 303 13.78 -2.12 14.49
CA ASN A 303 13.87 -1.59 15.85
C ASN A 303 15.10 -0.69 15.99
N GLU A 304 15.05 0.51 15.42
CA GLU A 304 16.18 1.44 15.33
C GLU A 304 15.76 2.91 15.42
N GLY A 305 16.53 3.73 16.14
CA GLY A 305 16.27 5.16 16.28
C GLY A 305 14.91 5.46 16.94
N ILE A 306 14.01 6.11 16.19
CA ILE A 306 12.66 6.47 16.65
C ILE A 306 11.63 5.35 16.42
N TYR A 307 12.03 4.29 15.73
CA TYR A 307 11.19 3.16 15.38
C TYR A 307 11.34 2.05 16.42
N SER A 308 10.23 1.44 16.78
CA SER A 308 10.21 0.19 17.54
C SER A 308 9.62 -0.93 16.69
N GLY A 309 10.00 -2.18 16.93
CA GLY A 309 9.55 -3.32 16.13
C GLY A 309 10.18 -4.65 16.57
N PRO A 310 10.21 -5.69 15.71
CA PRO A 310 10.84 -6.96 16.04
C PRO A 310 12.33 -6.80 16.33
N THR A 311 12.81 -7.44 17.39
CA THR A 311 14.22 -7.41 17.81
C THR A 311 15.00 -8.61 17.29
N GLU A 312 14.36 -9.77 17.23
CA GLU A 312 15.02 -11.01 16.85
C GLU A 312 15.04 -11.19 15.33
N PRO A 313 16.22 -11.40 14.72
CA PRO A 313 16.29 -11.77 13.33
C PRO A 313 15.81 -13.21 13.14
N PHE A 314 15.27 -13.51 11.97
CA PHE A 314 14.91 -14.86 11.57
C PHE A 314 16.11 -15.50 10.86
N LYS A 315 16.55 -16.70 11.29
CA LYS A 315 17.84 -17.31 10.91
C LYS A 315 18.15 -17.29 9.41
N GLU A 316 17.17 -17.55 8.56
CA GLU A 316 17.35 -17.70 7.10
C GLU A 316 17.07 -16.42 6.30
N ILE A 317 16.46 -15.41 6.94
CA ILE A 317 15.95 -14.19 6.29
C ILE A 317 16.70 -12.95 6.79
N GLY A 318 17.06 -12.91 8.06
CA GLY A 318 17.58 -11.74 8.76
C GLY A 318 16.49 -10.96 9.51
N PRO A 319 16.68 -9.65 9.73
CA PRO A 319 15.72 -8.82 10.44
C PRO A 319 14.34 -8.82 9.75
N MET A 320 13.27 -9.11 10.49
CA MET A 320 11.93 -9.25 9.90
C MET A 320 11.32 -7.90 9.50
N LYS A 321 11.49 -6.85 10.31
CA LYS A 321 11.01 -5.50 9.98
C LYS A 321 9.53 -5.46 9.52
N THR A 322 8.70 -6.35 10.05
CA THR A 322 7.34 -6.60 9.52
C THR A 322 6.25 -5.84 10.26
N TYR A 323 6.43 -5.60 11.55
CA TYR A 323 5.62 -4.67 12.34
C TYR A 323 6.49 -3.54 12.90
N THR A 324 5.90 -2.37 13.13
CA THR A 324 6.65 -1.23 13.67
C THR A 324 5.76 -0.16 14.30
N SER A 325 6.33 0.66 15.17
CA SER A 325 5.70 1.88 15.65
C SER A 325 6.67 3.05 15.64
N TRP A 326 6.15 4.25 15.42
CA TRP A 326 6.91 5.49 15.59
C TRP A 326 5.97 6.63 15.98
N THR A 327 6.56 7.72 16.47
CA THR A 327 5.83 8.96 16.73
C THR A 327 6.18 10.01 15.69
N TRP A 328 5.18 10.79 15.28
CA TRP A 328 5.35 11.87 14.33
C TRP A 328 4.36 12.98 14.66
N GLY A 329 4.86 14.16 15.02
CA GLY A 329 4.02 15.21 15.57
C GLY A 329 3.36 14.76 16.88
N ASP A 330 2.04 14.92 16.96
CA ASP A 330 1.22 14.50 18.12
C ASP A 330 0.67 13.07 18.00
N ALA A 331 1.09 12.30 16.98
CA ALA A 331 0.53 10.99 16.67
C ALA A 331 1.51 9.83 16.88
N LEU A 332 0.99 8.71 17.37
CA LEU A 332 1.61 7.38 17.32
C LEU A 332 1.06 6.64 16.10
N PHE A 333 1.96 6.04 15.33
CA PHE A 333 1.63 5.11 14.25
C PHE A 333 2.05 3.70 14.64
N VAL A 334 1.22 2.71 14.35
CA VAL A 334 1.47 1.29 14.62
C VAL A 334 1.07 0.45 13.42
N LEU A 335 2.03 -0.18 12.76
CA LEU A 335 1.77 -1.16 11.70
C LEU A 335 1.89 -2.56 12.29
N LEU A 336 0.83 -3.36 12.15
CA LEU A 336 0.78 -4.75 12.57
C LEU A 336 1.12 -5.71 11.42
N ASP A 337 1.62 -6.88 11.77
CA ASP A 337 1.87 -8.01 10.88
C ASP A 337 1.06 -9.23 11.32
N ASN A 338 0.08 -9.62 10.53
CA ASN A 338 -0.77 -10.78 10.82
C ASN A 338 -0.15 -12.12 10.37
N TYR A 339 1.00 -12.11 9.68
CA TYR A 339 1.46 -13.23 8.86
C TYR A 339 2.66 -13.99 9.44
N TRP A 340 3.71 -13.29 9.88
CA TRP A 340 4.94 -13.94 10.36
C TRP A 340 4.87 -14.49 11.78
N HIS A 341 3.73 -14.34 12.43
CA HIS A 341 3.48 -14.84 13.77
C HIS A 341 2.39 -15.92 13.82
N SER A 342 1.62 -16.07 12.74
CA SER A 342 0.55 -17.03 12.66
C SER A 342 1.07 -18.38 12.14
N PRO A 343 1.02 -19.46 12.96
CA PRO A 343 1.36 -20.80 12.49
C PRO A 343 0.23 -21.38 11.62
N ALA A 344 -0.98 -20.82 11.66
CA ALA A 344 -2.10 -21.19 10.81
C ALA A 344 -2.10 -20.39 9.49
N LEU A 345 -2.75 -20.95 8.47
CA LEU A 345 -2.87 -20.34 7.15
C LEU A 345 -3.72 -19.07 7.18
N VAL A 346 -3.05 -17.93 7.12
CA VAL A 346 -3.62 -16.58 6.94
C VAL A 346 -3.90 -16.37 5.46
N ASP A 347 -5.16 -16.07 5.11
CA ASP A 347 -5.80 -16.10 3.78
C ASP A 347 -4.92 -16.24 2.51
N SER A 348 -4.24 -17.38 2.34
CA SER A 348 -3.27 -17.55 1.25
C SER A 348 -3.82 -18.41 0.11
N GLY A 349 -3.64 -17.93 -1.12
CA GLY A 349 -3.99 -18.62 -2.36
C GLY A 349 -2.82 -19.38 -3.00
N PHE A 350 -1.60 -19.23 -2.48
CA PHE A 350 -0.40 -19.80 -3.09
C PHE A 350 -0.21 -21.27 -2.68
N GLY A 351 0.08 -22.14 -3.67
CA GLY A 351 0.18 -23.59 -3.48
C GLY A 351 -1.17 -24.35 -3.40
N GLY A 352 -2.31 -23.65 -3.47
CA GLY A 352 -3.65 -24.26 -3.39
C GLY A 352 -4.10 -25.09 -4.61
N LYS A 353 -3.24 -25.31 -5.61
CA LYS A 353 -3.62 -25.99 -6.87
C LYS A 353 -3.98 -27.47 -6.73
N ASN A 354 -3.67 -28.10 -5.59
CA ASN A 354 -4.00 -29.51 -5.32
C ASN A 354 -4.94 -29.71 -4.13
N GLY A 355 -5.95 -28.85 -3.95
CA GLY A 355 -7.16 -29.21 -3.21
C GLY A 355 -6.98 -29.61 -1.73
N LYS A 356 -5.90 -29.16 -1.08
CA LYS A 356 -5.68 -29.29 0.36
C LYS A 356 -5.17 -27.98 0.98
N GLY A 357 -5.65 -26.83 0.48
CA GLY A 357 -5.78 -25.70 1.39
C GLY A 357 -6.68 -26.20 2.52
N GLU A 358 -6.30 -26.01 3.78
CA GLU A 358 -7.17 -26.37 4.91
C GLU A 358 -8.61 -26.03 4.56
N ASP A 359 -9.51 -27.02 4.68
CA ASP A 359 -10.92 -26.85 4.35
C ASP A 359 -11.37 -25.51 4.93
N LYS A 360 -11.61 -24.49 4.08
CA LYS A 360 -12.03 -23.16 4.54
C LYS A 360 -13.28 -23.23 5.43
N LYS A 361 -14.01 -24.36 5.36
CA LYS A 361 -15.18 -24.70 6.18
C LYS A 361 -14.85 -25.10 7.63
N ASN A 362 -13.66 -25.63 7.92
CA ASN A 362 -13.24 -26.15 9.24
C ASN A 362 -11.99 -25.45 9.81
N ARG A 363 -11.64 -24.26 9.29
CA ARG A 363 -10.52 -23.46 9.79
C ARG A 363 -10.71 -23.15 11.29
N ASP A 364 -9.71 -23.48 12.12
CA ASP A 364 -9.64 -22.97 13.49
C ASP A 364 -9.13 -21.52 13.46
N TRP A 365 -10.08 -20.60 13.56
CA TRP A 365 -9.82 -19.17 13.57
C TRP A 365 -9.01 -18.69 14.78
N TRP A 366 -9.04 -19.44 15.89
CA TRP A 366 -8.14 -19.16 17.02
C TRP A 366 -6.69 -19.55 16.73
N GLY A 367 -6.42 -20.31 15.66
CA GLY A 367 -5.07 -20.63 15.21
C GLY A 367 -4.39 -19.45 14.49
N ILE A 368 -5.16 -18.49 13.97
CA ILE A 368 -4.62 -17.27 13.38
C ILE A 368 -4.24 -16.30 14.51
N THR A 369 -2.99 -15.81 14.48
CA THR A 369 -2.46 -15.01 15.58
C THR A 369 -1.40 -13.99 15.16
N ILE A 370 -1.41 -12.81 15.80
CA ILE A 370 -0.27 -11.86 15.75
C ILE A 370 0.89 -12.29 16.65
N GLY A 371 0.71 -13.33 17.47
CA GLY A 371 1.70 -13.93 18.37
C GLY A 371 1.98 -13.09 19.62
N ASP A 372 2.45 -13.77 20.67
CA ASP A 372 2.69 -13.16 22.00
C ASP A 372 3.68 -12.00 21.95
N ALA A 373 4.76 -12.13 21.17
CA ALA A 373 5.79 -11.10 21.07
C ALA A 373 5.22 -9.78 20.52
N GLN A 374 4.43 -9.84 19.45
CA GLN A 374 3.82 -8.66 18.86
C GLN A 374 2.69 -8.12 19.74
N TYR A 375 1.88 -8.98 20.36
CA TYR A 375 0.83 -8.55 21.28
C TYR A 375 1.40 -7.80 22.50
N HIS A 376 2.42 -8.36 23.17
CA HIS A 376 3.03 -7.72 24.33
C HIS A 376 3.77 -6.44 23.93
N TRP A 377 4.38 -6.41 22.74
CA TRP A 377 4.92 -5.19 22.16
C TRP A 377 3.84 -4.13 21.92
N LEU A 378 2.72 -4.49 21.27
CA LEU A 378 1.60 -3.59 21.00
C LEU A 378 1.03 -3.03 22.30
N LYS A 379 0.77 -3.89 23.29
CA LYS A 379 0.30 -3.51 24.63
C LYS A 379 1.23 -2.49 25.26
N LYS A 380 2.53 -2.77 25.33
CA LYS A 380 3.52 -1.84 25.90
C LYS A 380 3.56 -0.53 25.14
N THR A 381 3.53 -0.57 23.81
CA THR A 381 3.53 0.61 22.93
C THR A 381 2.30 1.49 23.18
N LEU A 382 1.12 0.90 23.30
CA LEU A 382 -0.13 1.64 23.57
C LEU A 382 -0.19 2.16 25.01
N GLU A 383 0.23 1.37 25.99
CA GLU A 383 0.24 1.71 27.42
C GLU A 383 1.18 2.87 27.75
N THR A 384 2.34 2.91 27.11
CA THR A 384 3.38 3.92 27.39
C THR A 384 3.27 5.17 26.53
N SER A 385 2.45 5.13 25.46
CA SER A 385 2.30 6.25 24.54
C SER A 385 1.51 7.41 25.14
N LYS A 386 2.11 8.60 25.05
CA LYS A 386 1.50 9.89 25.41
C LYS A 386 0.94 10.64 24.18
N ALA A 387 0.96 10.02 23.01
CA ALA A 387 0.47 10.66 21.78
C ALA A 387 -1.03 10.96 21.91
N LYS A 388 -1.43 12.14 21.39
CA LYS A 388 -2.84 12.57 21.39
C LYS A 388 -3.67 11.73 20.43
N HIS A 389 -3.07 11.38 19.29
CA HIS A 389 -3.66 10.50 18.30
C HIS A 389 -2.89 9.19 18.26
N LYS A 390 -3.60 8.08 18.09
CA LYS A 390 -2.97 6.77 17.85
C LYS A 390 -3.66 6.12 16.66
N PHE A 391 -2.87 5.78 15.65
CA PHE A 391 -3.33 5.14 14.43
C PHE A 391 -2.75 3.74 14.35
N VAL A 392 -3.62 2.74 14.21
CA VAL A 392 -3.23 1.34 14.08
C VAL A 392 -3.61 0.86 12.69
N PHE A 393 -2.72 0.12 12.04
CA PHE A 393 -2.90 -0.38 10.69
C PHE A 393 -2.69 -1.89 10.70
N ALA A 394 -3.59 -2.64 10.08
CA ALA A 394 -3.38 -4.04 9.74
C ALA A 394 -4.00 -4.31 8.36
N HIS A 395 -3.47 -5.28 7.61
CA HIS A 395 -4.08 -5.64 6.34
C HIS A 395 -5.47 -6.29 6.55
N HIS A 396 -5.60 -7.13 7.60
CA HIS A 396 -6.87 -7.74 8.03
C HIS A 396 -7.18 -7.48 9.51
N VAL A 397 -8.48 -7.52 9.85
CA VAL A 397 -8.99 -7.57 11.23
C VAL A 397 -8.97 -8.98 11.81
N LEU A 398 -8.76 -10.07 11.06
CA LEU A 398 -8.65 -11.42 11.65
C LEU A 398 -7.66 -12.32 10.91
N GLY A 399 -6.72 -11.72 10.16
CA GLY A 399 -5.86 -12.45 9.20
C GLY A 399 -6.61 -13.11 8.03
N SER A 400 -7.88 -12.80 7.85
CA SER A 400 -8.74 -13.11 6.70
C SER A 400 -10.04 -12.33 6.89
N GLY A 401 -11.01 -12.51 5.99
CA GLY A 401 -12.33 -11.91 6.15
C GLY A 401 -12.49 -10.55 5.44
N ARG A 402 -13.71 -10.01 5.50
CA ARG A 402 -14.06 -8.69 4.93
C ARG A 402 -14.96 -7.97 5.91
N GLY A 403 -14.78 -6.66 6.03
CA GLY A 403 -15.41 -5.85 7.06
C GLY A 403 -14.50 -5.63 8.27
N GLY A 404 -14.74 -4.53 8.97
CA GLY A 404 -14.02 -4.13 10.17
C GLY A 404 -14.85 -4.36 11.43
N VAL A 405 -15.95 -3.60 11.58
CA VAL A 405 -16.82 -3.69 12.77
C VAL A 405 -17.50 -5.06 12.87
N ASP A 406 -17.88 -5.64 11.74
CA ASP A 406 -18.56 -6.94 11.67
C ASP A 406 -17.68 -8.12 12.15
N GLU A 407 -16.36 -7.93 12.20
CA GLU A 407 -15.37 -8.93 12.61
C GLU A 407 -14.66 -8.59 13.93
N ALA A 408 -14.82 -7.36 14.43
CA ALA A 408 -14.05 -6.82 15.55
C ALA A 408 -14.33 -7.50 16.89
N ASP A 409 -15.47 -8.18 17.07
CA ASP A 409 -15.83 -8.89 18.29
C ASP A 409 -15.26 -10.33 18.34
N LEU A 410 -14.71 -10.83 17.22
CA LEU A 410 -14.34 -12.23 17.08
C LEU A 410 -12.87 -12.51 17.46
N TYR A 411 -12.62 -13.75 17.89
CA TYR A 411 -11.32 -14.39 18.09
C TYR A 411 -10.31 -13.51 18.85
N GLU A 412 -9.08 -13.34 18.35
CA GLU A 412 -8.08 -12.48 19.01
C GLU A 412 -8.51 -11.03 19.15
N TRP A 413 -9.37 -10.57 18.24
CA TRP A 413 -9.72 -9.17 18.13
C TRP A 413 -10.70 -8.75 19.19
N GLY A 414 -11.82 -9.46 19.34
CA GLY A 414 -12.82 -9.12 20.36
C GLY A 414 -13.08 -10.19 21.42
N GLY A 415 -12.46 -11.36 21.26
CA GLY A 415 -12.49 -12.41 22.27
C GLY A 415 -13.60 -13.45 22.12
N GLN A 416 -14.51 -13.30 21.16
CA GLN A 416 -15.66 -14.18 20.98
C GLN A 416 -15.44 -15.24 19.90
N GLY A 417 -15.95 -16.45 20.09
CA GLY A 417 -16.15 -17.40 19.01
C GLY A 417 -17.27 -16.95 18.07
N LYS A 418 -17.43 -17.65 16.94
CA LYS A 418 -18.44 -17.32 15.91
C LYS A 418 -19.89 -17.34 16.42
N LYS A 419 -20.18 -18.03 17.52
CA LYS A 419 -21.52 -18.05 18.13
C LYS A 419 -21.58 -17.23 19.42
N GLY A 420 -20.61 -16.33 19.63
CA GLY A 420 -20.53 -15.47 20.81
C GLY A 420 -19.85 -16.12 22.02
N GLU A 421 -19.15 -17.26 21.85
CA GLU A 421 -18.52 -17.95 22.96
C GLU A 421 -17.31 -17.15 23.51
N GLY A 422 -17.32 -16.76 24.79
CA GLY A 422 -16.25 -15.99 25.41
C GLY A 422 -14.99 -16.80 25.76
N THR A 423 -14.32 -17.39 24.76
CA THR A 423 -13.19 -18.32 24.97
C THR A 423 -11.81 -17.65 25.00
N PHE A 424 -11.74 -16.31 25.02
CA PHE A 424 -10.48 -15.58 24.93
C PHE A 424 -9.43 -15.99 25.96
N LYS A 425 -9.78 -16.05 27.25
CA LYS A 425 -8.82 -16.40 28.32
C LYS A 425 -8.22 -17.80 28.15
N GLU A 426 -9.00 -18.72 27.62
CA GLU A 426 -8.56 -20.09 27.35
C GLU A 426 -7.64 -20.14 26.12
N LYS A 427 -7.96 -19.36 25.09
CA LYS A 427 -7.25 -19.36 23.81
C LYS A 427 -6.01 -18.46 23.80
N ARG A 428 -5.96 -17.45 24.67
CA ARG A 428 -4.86 -16.47 24.83
C ARG A 428 -4.45 -16.32 26.29
N PRO A 429 -3.97 -17.41 26.93
CA PRO A 429 -3.46 -17.31 28.29
C PRO A 429 -2.31 -16.29 28.35
N GLY A 430 -2.33 -15.40 29.34
CA GLY A 430 -1.32 -14.35 29.52
C GLY A 430 -1.60 -13.04 28.77
N TRP A 431 -2.60 -13.00 27.88
CA TRP A 431 -3.06 -11.74 27.28
C TRP A 431 -4.08 -11.06 28.19
N GLU A 432 -3.81 -9.81 28.56
CA GLU A 432 -4.72 -9.02 29.42
C GLU A 432 -6.10 -8.79 28.78
N LEU A 433 -6.14 -8.44 27.49
CA LEU A 433 -7.36 -8.08 26.75
C LEU A 433 -7.28 -8.55 25.29
N PRO A 434 -8.42 -8.81 24.61
CA PRO A 434 -8.43 -8.92 23.15
C PRO A 434 -7.97 -7.61 22.49
N ILE A 435 -7.50 -7.68 21.24
CA ILE A 435 -6.82 -6.57 20.55
C ILE A 435 -7.71 -5.32 20.46
N HIS A 436 -8.98 -5.47 20.11
CA HIS A 436 -9.94 -4.38 20.04
C HIS A 436 -10.13 -3.71 21.41
N GLN A 437 -10.37 -4.49 22.49
CA GLN A 437 -10.52 -3.91 23.83
C GLN A 437 -9.22 -3.26 24.34
N LEU A 438 -8.06 -3.79 23.96
CA LEU A 438 -6.76 -3.15 24.22
C LEU A 438 -6.68 -1.79 23.51
N MET A 439 -7.08 -1.71 22.24
CA MET A 439 -7.14 -0.45 21.49
C MET A 439 -8.12 0.55 22.12
N VAL A 440 -9.31 0.10 22.53
CA VAL A 440 -10.31 0.92 23.22
C VAL A 440 -9.76 1.46 24.55
N LYS A 441 -9.18 0.59 25.39
CA LYS A 441 -8.58 0.97 26.69
C LYS A 441 -7.54 2.08 26.53
N HIS A 442 -6.75 2.02 25.47
CA HIS A 442 -5.67 2.98 25.21
C HIS A 442 -6.05 4.11 24.24
N LYS A 443 -7.34 4.23 23.92
CA LYS A 443 -7.93 5.32 23.13
C LYS A 443 -7.27 5.44 21.75
N VAL A 444 -7.17 4.32 21.04
CA VAL A 444 -6.83 4.34 19.61
C VAL A 444 -7.85 5.19 18.87
N SER A 445 -7.37 6.10 18.01
CA SER A 445 -8.19 7.09 17.32
C SER A 445 -8.84 6.52 16.07
N VAL A 446 -8.06 5.81 15.26
CA VAL A 446 -8.53 5.17 14.03
C VAL A 446 -7.76 3.88 13.84
N PHE A 447 -8.47 2.84 13.41
CA PHE A 447 -7.91 1.62 12.87
C PHE A 447 -8.09 1.61 11.34
N PHE A 448 -7.04 1.32 10.59
CA PHE A 448 -7.04 1.28 9.13
C PHE A 448 -6.83 -0.15 8.63
N GLN A 449 -7.62 -0.53 7.62
CA GLN A 449 -7.65 -1.87 7.01
C GLN A 449 -7.54 -1.80 5.48
N GLY A 450 -6.90 -2.80 4.87
CA GLY A 450 -6.87 -3.04 3.41
C GLY A 450 -7.83 -4.16 2.99
N HIS A 451 -7.45 -4.97 2.01
CA HIS A 451 -8.07 -6.25 1.58
C HIS A 451 -9.47 -6.17 0.93
N ASP A 452 -10.29 -5.22 1.36
CA ASP A 452 -11.70 -5.16 0.98
C ASP A 452 -11.92 -4.59 -0.44
N HIS A 453 -10.87 -4.05 -1.06
CA HIS A 453 -10.87 -3.48 -2.42
C HIS A 453 -11.96 -2.39 -2.59
N LEU A 454 -12.17 -1.59 -1.55
CA LEU A 454 -13.10 -0.48 -1.53
C LEU A 454 -12.64 0.57 -0.52
N TYR A 455 -13.21 1.77 -0.60
CA TYR A 455 -13.09 2.77 0.47
C TYR A 455 -14.39 2.81 1.27
N CYS A 456 -14.30 2.56 2.58
CA CYS A 456 -15.43 2.61 3.50
C CYS A 456 -14.96 3.12 4.87
N GLN A 457 -15.88 3.74 5.60
CA GLN A 457 -15.75 4.06 7.02
C GLN A 457 -16.89 3.34 7.74
N GLN A 458 -16.54 2.55 8.75
CA GLN A 458 -17.47 1.89 9.66
C GLN A 458 -17.26 2.47 11.06
N GLU A 459 -18.34 2.61 11.84
CA GLU A 459 -18.35 3.15 13.21
C GLU A 459 -19.15 2.25 14.15
#